data_AF-J0LYK5-F1
#
_entry.id   AF-J0LYK5-F1
#
_cell.length_a   1.000
_cell.length_b   1.000
_cell.length_c   1.000
_cell.angle_alpha   90.00
_cell.angle_beta   90.00
_cell.angle_gamma   90.00
#
_symmetry.space_group_name_H-M   'P 1'
#
loop_
_entity.id
_entity.type
_entity.pdbx_description
1 polymer ?
#
loop_
_entity_poly.entity_id
_entity_poly.type
_entity_poly.pdbx_seq_one_letter_code
_entity_poly.pdbx_strand_id
1 'polypeptide(L)'
;MNAQELIQKNALVEKIIKEQGLQEKAGPFISKNAVIKTEELEKTLKGMQAENRGLKVGIIGRMKAGKSSLLNALIFEGVEILPKAATPMTASLTVLKYAQNLSTEVEFYSPKDISELKNEHARYEREFQRMVDEKVKKQKQSLANRAKEGLNKFGKWLGKNKSGGEAPKERILSDEEILEKARKTAKNTLNEDTKLVSSHDQYEKMKKSGLLNTEALDPRIQANSLQELNQKLLQFVGANGKFMPYTKAVGISLNNPNLKDLEVIDTPGINDPIVSREERTKALLKDCDVVFIISLSNNFLSDSDMDLFDRVSNKEGLQEIYFVASQTDSTVCSLSEAAKFNHLPTALENAQKSLSSRLNQVMEALIQKNPNQRGIFEKAIKNGVILTSGACFSMYKDFKNQASWESKKEEYQVVLRNLTSAYPDAFNSVDKSKESLLLLSNMGTIKKQIEAYEKLSGNIEIGFRDAYEEFILHFIKNTRDGLNETLTKAIRTASAGTQNEEKEERYTERVKQEGLFGSFKRNFLWWADDAGYDEVMSTRTVVKAGAVVDFLNHSSRNPKYL
;
A
#
# COMPACT_ATOMS: atom_id res chain seq x y z
N MET A 1 27.82 5.39 8.02
CA MET A 1 28.24 6.63 7.31
C MET A 1 27.62 7.90 7.94
N ASN A 2 28.20 9.10 7.81
CA ASN A 2 27.53 10.34 8.29
C ASN A 2 26.49 10.87 7.27
N ALA A 3 25.55 11.73 7.68
CA ALA A 3 24.47 12.20 6.79
C ALA A 3 24.97 12.90 5.52
N GLN A 4 26.01 13.73 5.61
CA GLN A 4 26.56 14.43 4.45
C GLN A 4 27.20 13.47 3.45
N GLU A 5 27.91 12.46 3.94
CA GLU A 5 28.54 11.44 3.10
C GLU A 5 27.48 10.57 2.39
N LEU A 6 26.37 10.25 3.07
CA LEU A 6 25.22 9.55 2.47
C LEU A 6 24.59 10.38 1.32
N ILE A 7 24.36 11.68 1.57
CA ILE A 7 23.82 12.62 0.57
C ILE A 7 24.76 12.71 -0.64
N GLN A 8 26.08 12.84 -0.42
CA GLN A 8 27.06 12.90 -1.50
C GLN A 8 27.10 11.63 -2.35
N LYS A 9 27.07 10.44 -1.71
CA LYS A 9 27.03 9.16 -2.44
C LYS A 9 25.74 9.02 -3.24
N ASN A 10 24.60 9.42 -2.67
CA ASN A 10 23.33 9.40 -3.40
C ASN A 10 23.35 10.37 -4.60
N ALA A 11 23.87 11.58 -4.43
CA ALA A 11 24.03 12.56 -5.51
C ALA A 11 24.90 12.02 -6.65
N LEU A 12 25.94 11.26 -6.34
CA LEU A 12 26.77 10.60 -7.35
C LEU A 12 25.99 9.52 -8.10
N VAL A 13 25.20 8.71 -7.41
CA VAL A 13 24.34 7.70 -8.04
C VAL A 13 23.31 8.35 -8.97
N GLU A 14 22.61 9.39 -8.49
CA GLU A 14 21.65 10.16 -9.27
C GLU A 14 22.28 10.77 -10.54
N LYS A 15 23.48 11.36 -10.37
CA LYS A 15 24.26 11.91 -11.49
C LYS A 15 24.63 10.84 -12.51
N ILE A 16 25.15 9.69 -12.09
CA ILE A 16 25.54 8.59 -12.99
C ILE A 16 24.34 8.06 -13.77
N ILE A 17 23.19 7.87 -13.12
CA ILE A 17 21.96 7.42 -13.77
C ILE A 17 21.54 8.41 -14.87
N LYS A 18 21.64 9.71 -14.59
CA LYS A 18 21.29 10.78 -15.53
C LYS A 18 22.28 10.89 -16.69
N GLU A 19 23.58 10.94 -16.41
CA GLU A 19 24.62 11.12 -17.43
C GLU A 19 24.77 9.91 -18.37
N GLN A 20 24.55 8.70 -17.85
CA GLN A 20 24.65 7.47 -18.64
C GLN A 20 23.33 7.07 -19.32
N GLY A 21 22.29 7.92 -19.26
CA GLY A 21 20.98 7.64 -19.86
C GLY A 21 20.32 6.37 -19.32
N LEU A 22 20.66 5.93 -18.10
CA LEU A 22 20.19 4.70 -17.50
C LEU A 22 18.77 4.82 -16.92
N GLN A 23 18.07 5.93 -17.16
CA GLN A 23 16.79 6.24 -16.51
C GLN A 23 15.70 5.21 -16.81
N GLU A 24 15.58 4.72 -18.05
CA GLU A 24 14.60 3.68 -18.40
C GLU A 24 14.98 2.31 -17.82
N LYS A 25 16.28 1.95 -17.85
CA LYS A 25 16.77 0.66 -17.31
C LYS A 25 16.79 0.62 -15.78
N ALA A 26 17.07 1.76 -15.15
CA ALA A 26 17.00 1.95 -13.71
C ALA A 26 15.56 2.22 -13.26
N GLY A 27 14.64 2.58 -14.16
CA GLY A 27 13.24 2.90 -13.88
C GLY A 27 12.52 1.87 -13.01
N PRO A 28 12.59 0.55 -13.29
CA PRO A 28 12.05 -0.50 -12.42
C PRO A 28 12.70 -0.58 -11.03
N PHE A 29 13.94 -0.11 -10.88
CA PHE A 29 14.67 -0.07 -9.60
C PHE A 29 14.43 1.24 -8.83
N ILE A 30 14.23 2.36 -9.54
CA ILE A 30 13.90 3.69 -9.02
C ILE A 30 12.45 3.73 -8.54
N SER A 31 11.52 3.14 -9.32
CA SER A 31 10.08 3.10 -9.00
C SER A 31 9.73 2.10 -7.89
N LYS A 32 10.51 1.04 -7.70
CA LYS A 32 10.29 0.02 -6.65
C LYS A 32 10.88 0.40 -5.29
N ASN A 33 11.76 1.40 -5.20
CA ASN A 33 12.46 1.75 -3.97
C ASN A 33 12.63 3.28 -3.81
N ALA A 34 11.58 4.08 -4.04
CA ALA A 34 11.66 5.55 -3.89
C ALA A 34 12.44 5.91 -2.59
N VAL A 35 13.59 6.58 -2.62
CA VAL A 35 13.97 7.82 -3.33
C VAL A 35 15.46 7.85 -3.71
N ILE A 36 15.83 8.00 -5.01
CA ILE A 36 17.20 8.36 -5.45
C ILE A 36 17.39 9.89 -5.58
N LYS A 37 16.32 10.69 -5.47
CA LYS A 37 16.47 12.15 -5.54
C LYS A 37 17.14 12.68 -4.29
N THR A 38 18.31 13.27 -4.48
CA THR A 38 19.13 13.83 -3.41
C THR A 38 18.34 14.86 -2.58
N GLU A 39 17.49 15.66 -3.21
CA GLU A 39 16.64 16.65 -2.54
C GLU A 39 15.65 16.03 -1.54
N GLU A 40 15.05 14.90 -1.90
CA GLU A 40 14.08 14.21 -1.03
C GLU A 40 14.79 13.46 0.11
N LEU A 41 15.97 12.90 -0.14
CA LEU A 41 16.84 12.33 0.92
C LEU A 41 17.26 13.41 1.92
N GLU A 42 17.71 14.57 1.44
CA GLU A 42 18.05 15.71 2.29
C GLU A 42 16.87 16.16 3.15
N LYS A 43 15.68 16.28 2.55
CA LYS A 43 14.47 16.66 3.27
C LYS A 43 14.12 15.63 4.35
N THR A 44 14.30 14.34 4.06
CA THR A 44 14.05 13.24 5.00
C THR A 44 15.01 13.30 6.18
N LEU A 45 16.32 13.44 5.93
CA LEU A 45 17.33 13.54 6.99
C LEU A 45 17.15 14.80 7.85
N LYS A 46 16.88 15.96 7.23
CA LYS A 46 16.56 17.20 7.97
C LYS A 46 15.31 17.04 8.82
N GLY A 47 14.28 16.35 8.30
CA GLY A 47 13.06 16.05 9.05
C GLY A 47 13.31 15.16 10.27
N MET A 48 14.23 14.20 10.17
CA MET A 48 14.62 13.33 11.28
C MET A 48 15.42 14.06 12.37
N GLN A 49 16.16 15.10 11.99
CA GLN A 49 16.96 15.93 12.91
C GLN A 49 16.15 17.04 13.61
N ALA A 50 14.88 17.24 13.24
CA ALA A 50 14.07 18.30 13.83
C ALA A 50 13.84 18.07 15.33
N GLU A 51 14.22 19.06 16.14
CA GLU A 51 13.95 19.05 17.59
C GLU A 51 12.45 18.94 17.85
N ASN A 52 12.04 18.06 18.76
CA ASN A 52 10.64 17.78 19.11
C ASN A 52 9.75 17.31 17.94
N ARG A 53 10.30 16.58 16.93
CA ARG A 53 9.49 16.11 15.79
C ARG A 53 8.31 15.19 16.14
N GLY A 54 8.30 14.63 17.37
CA GLY A 54 7.35 13.61 17.80
C GLY A 54 7.50 12.31 17.02
N LEU A 55 7.12 11.18 17.63
CA LEU A 55 7.02 9.91 16.96
C LEU A 55 5.79 9.91 16.04
N LYS A 56 5.98 9.70 14.74
CA LYS A 56 4.86 9.61 13.79
C LYS A 56 4.39 8.16 13.66
N VAL A 57 3.16 7.90 14.10
CA VAL A 57 2.53 6.58 14.07
C VAL A 57 1.37 6.56 13.10
N GLY A 58 1.50 5.74 12.05
CA GLY A 58 0.40 5.45 11.14
C GLY A 58 -0.49 4.35 11.69
N ILE A 59 -1.81 4.56 11.71
CA ILE A 59 -2.78 3.48 11.91
C ILE A 59 -3.55 3.30 10.61
N ILE A 60 -3.31 2.17 9.95
CA ILE A 60 -3.88 1.86 8.65
C ILE A 60 -4.66 0.56 8.70
N GLY A 61 -5.54 0.35 7.73
CA GLY A 61 -6.41 -0.81 7.68
C GLY A 61 -7.63 -0.52 6.84
N ARG A 62 -8.29 -1.57 6.36
CA ARG A 62 -9.51 -1.40 5.55
C ARG A 62 -10.65 -0.75 6.35
N MET A 63 -11.70 -0.39 5.65
CA MET A 63 -12.93 0.04 6.30
C MET A 63 -13.48 -1.01 7.25
N LYS A 64 -14.06 -0.57 8.37
CA LYS A 64 -14.60 -1.46 9.42
C LYS A 64 -13.59 -2.45 10.01
N ALA A 65 -12.29 -2.26 9.79
CA ALA A 65 -11.23 -3.05 10.43
C ALA A 65 -11.09 -2.76 11.94
N GLY A 66 -11.87 -1.84 12.52
CA GLY A 66 -11.79 -1.50 13.94
C GLY A 66 -10.80 -0.39 14.28
N LYS A 67 -10.27 0.36 13.31
CA LYS A 67 -9.32 1.47 13.53
C LYS A 67 -9.83 2.55 14.49
N SER A 68 -11.01 3.11 14.24
CA SER A 68 -11.58 4.14 15.10
C SER A 68 -11.87 3.61 16.51
N SER A 69 -12.29 2.34 16.65
CA SER A 69 -12.45 1.69 17.95
C SER A 69 -11.11 1.54 18.68
N LEU A 70 -10.04 1.17 17.96
CA LEU A 70 -8.69 1.08 18.50
C LEU A 70 -8.17 2.46 18.94
N LEU A 71 -8.37 3.50 18.14
CA LEU A 71 -7.97 4.87 18.46
C LEU A 71 -8.73 5.42 19.66
N ASN A 72 -10.04 5.19 19.73
CA ASN A 72 -10.85 5.55 20.89
C ASN A 72 -10.35 4.84 22.16
N ALA A 73 -9.94 3.57 22.06
CA ALA A 73 -9.33 2.85 23.17
C ALA A 73 -7.95 3.42 23.56
N LEU A 74 -7.05 3.61 22.59
CA LEU A 74 -5.66 3.98 22.81
C LEU A 74 -5.50 5.42 23.29
N ILE A 75 -6.19 6.35 22.65
CA ILE A 75 -6.03 7.80 22.85
C ILE A 75 -7.06 8.32 23.85
N PHE A 76 -8.32 7.92 23.69
CA PHE A 76 -9.46 8.50 24.41
C PHE A 76 -9.94 7.66 25.59
N GLU A 77 -9.12 6.71 26.05
CA GLU A 77 -9.42 5.85 27.21
C GLU A 77 -10.80 5.15 27.10
N GLY A 78 -11.18 4.78 25.87
CA GLY A 78 -12.43 4.07 25.57
C GLY A 78 -13.63 4.97 25.26
N VAL A 79 -13.49 6.30 25.36
CA VAL A 79 -14.56 7.25 25.03
C VAL A 79 -14.70 7.39 23.52
N GLU A 80 -15.92 7.29 23.01
CA GLU A 80 -16.22 7.34 21.57
C GLU A 80 -16.20 8.78 21.03
N ILE A 81 -14.99 9.29 20.76
CA ILE A 81 -14.81 10.66 20.23
C ILE A 81 -14.68 10.66 18.72
N LEU A 82 -13.95 9.70 18.15
CA LEU A 82 -13.85 9.56 16.69
C LEU A 82 -15.08 8.85 16.14
N PRO A 83 -15.74 9.40 15.10
CA PRO A 83 -16.91 8.76 14.51
C PRO A 83 -16.51 7.42 13.87
N LYS A 84 -17.26 6.35 14.20
CA LYS A 84 -17.14 5.03 13.54
C LYS A 84 -17.74 5.15 12.12
N ALA A 85 -17.00 5.70 11.16
CA ALA A 85 -17.52 5.93 9.81
C ALA A 85 -17.98 4.62 9.14
N ALA A 86 -19.23 4.57 8.69
CA ALA A 86 -19.83 3.38 8.09
C ALA A 86 -19.75 3.34 6.54
N THR A 87 -19.47 4.47 5.88
CA THR A 87 -19.47 4.58 4.41
C THR A 87 -18.09 4.99 3.86
N PRO A 88 -17.63 4.42 2.72
CA PRO A 88 -16.27 4.64 2.20
C PRO A 88 -15.91 6.09 1.92
N MET A 89 -16.91 6.89 1.60
CA MET A 89 -16.72 8.26 1.12
C MET A 89 -16.62 9.31 2.23
N THR A 90 -16.97 8.95 3.47
CA THR A 90 -17.04 9.90 4.61
C THR A 90 -15.82 9.84 5.52
N ALA A 91 -14.91 8.89 5.29
CA ALA A 91 -13.66 8.83 6.04
C ALA A 91 -12.70 9.90 5.48
N SER A 92 -12.71 11.09 6.07
CA SER A 92 -11.63 12.05 5.84
C SER A 92 -10.41 11.60 6.65
N LEU A 93 -9.22 11.69 6.06
CA LEU A 93 -7.95 11.47 6.72
C LEU A 93 -7.90 12.29 8.02
N THR A 94 -7.72 11.62 9.16
CA THR A 94 -7.71 12.26 10.47
C THR A 94 -6.32 12.19 11.06
N VAL A 95 -5.72 13.33 11.36
CA VAL A 95 -4.40 13.40 12.00
C VAL A 95 -4.58 13.89 13.43
N LEU A 96 -4.18 13.11 14.42
CA LEU A 96 -4.23 13.48 15.83
C LEU A 96 -2.87 13.97 16.29
N LYS A 97 -2.83 15.16 16.90
CA LYS A 97 -1.61 15.79 17.42
C LYS A 97 -1.81 16.28 18.84
N TYR A 98 -0.73 16.33 19.59
CA TYR A 98 -0.72 17.04 20.85
C TYR A 98 -0.67 18.55 20.65
N ALA A 99 -1.49 19.26 21.42
CA ALA A 99 -1.38 20.70 21.61
C ALA A 99 -1.94 21.09 22.97
N GLN A 100 -1.48 22.22 23.53
CA GLN A 100 -2.02 22.74 24.79
C GLN A 100 -3.50 23.15 24.66
N ASN A 101 -3.88 23.66 23.48
CA ASN A 101 -5.22 24.12 23.18
C ASN A 101 -5.90 23.14 22.22
N LEU A 102 -7.19 22.87 22.48
CA LEU A 102 -8.02 22.06 21.59
C LEU A 102 -8.33 22.85 20.31
N SER A 103 -7.91 22.33 19.17
CA SER A 103 -8.21 22.92 17.87
C SER A 103 -8.33 21.87 16.80
N THR A 104 -8.99 22.21 15.72
CA THR A 104 -9.05 21.39 14.51
C THR A 104 -8.73 22.23 13.30
N GLU A 105 -7.98 21.67 12.38
CA GLU A 105 -7.63 22.27 11.11
C GLU A 105 -8.19 21.40 9.99
N VAL A 106 -8.95 22.00 9.09
CA VAL A 106 -9.57 21.32 7.96
C VAL A 106 -8.77 21.63 6.70
N GLU A 107 -8.32 20.59 6.02
CA GLU A 107 -7.75 20.69 4.68
C GLU A 107 -8.90 20.51 3.68
N PHE A 108 -9.22 21.53 2.90
CA PHE A 108 -10.17 21.45 1.80
C PHE A 108 -9.49 20.98 0.51
N TYR A 109 -10.26 20.47 -0.45
CA TYR A 109 -9.76 20.20 -1.78
C TYR A 109 -9.24 21.48 -2.46
N SER A 110 -8.09 21.37 -3.10
CA SER A 110 -7.53 22.45 -3.91
C SER A 110 -8.33 22.63 -5.21
N PRO A 111 -8.20 23.78 -5.89
CA PRO A 111 -8.80 23.97 -7.22
C PRO A 111 -8.39 22.89 -8.23
N LYS A 112 -7.15 22.39 -8.13
CA LYS A 112 -6.67 21.26 -8.93
C LYS A 112 -7.44 19.99 -8.64
N ASP A 113 -7.59 19.63 -7.35
CA ASP A 113 -8.33 18.44 -6.93
C ASP A 113 -9.80 18.49 -7.42
N ILE A 114 -10.45 19.65 -7.33
CA ILE A 114 -11.83 19.85 -7.80
C ILE A 114 -11.91 19.72 -9.32
N SER A 115 -10.93 20.26 -10.05
CA SER A 115 -10.87 20.13 -11.51
C SER A 115 -10.71 18.67 -11.95
N GLU A 116 -9.90 17.88 -11.24
CA GLU A 116 -9.74 16.44 -11.51
C GLU A 116 -11.04 15.67 -11.26
N LEU A 117 -11.71 15.92 -10.13
CA LEU A 117 -13.03 15.34 -9.82
C LEU A 117 -14.09 15.69 -10.88
N LYS A 118 -14.09 16.94 -11.35
CA LYS A 118 -14.98 17.40 -12.43
C LYS A 118 -14.70 16.66 -13.75
N ASN A 119 -13.44 16.43 -14.07
CA ASN A 119 -13.04 15.72 -15.30
C ASN A 119 -13.46 14.25 -15.25
N GLU A 120 -13.26 13.56 -14.12
CA GLU A 120 -13.71 12.18 -13.93
C GLU A 120 -15.23 12.07 -13.89
N HIS A 121 -15.93 13.04 -13.29
CA HIS A 121 -17.40 13.14 -13.37
C HIS A 121 -17.88 13.22 -14.83
N ALA A 122 -17.30 14.11 -15.63
CA ALA A 122 -17.64 14.25 -17.05
C ALA A 122 -17.29 13.00 -17.87
N ARG A 123 -16.24 12.26 -17.48
CA ARG A 123 -15.89 10.97 -18.07
C ARG A 123 -16.93 9.90 -17.72
N TYR A 124 -17.34 9.81 -16.46
CA TYR A 124 -18.39 8.89 -16.02
C TYR A 124 -19.69 9.13 -16.81
N GLU A 125 -20.15 10.38 -16.92
CA GLU A 125 -21.38 10.72 -17.64
C GLU A 125 -21.32 10.32 -19.12
N ARG A 126 -20.17 10.56 -19.79
CA ARG A 126 -19.96 10.14 -21.18
C ARG A 126 -19.98 8.62 -21.34
N GLU A 127 -19.28 7.89 -20.49
CA GLU A 127 -19.25 6.41 -20.55
C GLU A 127 -20.61 5.81 -20.20
N PHE A 128 -21.31 6.37 -19.21
CA PHE A 128 -22.67 5.95 -18.85
C PHE A 128 -23.62 6.13 -20.02
N GLN A 129 -23.63 7.30 -20.65
CA GLN A 129 -24.50 7.58 -21.79
C GLN A 129 -24.16 6.67 -22.98
N ARG A 130 -22.87 6.49 -23.30
CA ARG A 130 -22.41 5.56 -24.34
C ARG A 130 -22.91 4.13 -24.10
N MET A 131 -22.77 3.61 -22.88
CA MET A 131 -23.22 2.27 -22.54
C MET A 131 -24.75 2.13 -22.59
N VAL A 132 -25.49 3.17 -22.18
CA VAL A 132 -26.96 3.21 -22.29
C VAL A 132 -27.36 3.16 -23.75
N ASP A 133 -26.80 4.01 -24.60
CA ASP A 133 -27.14 4.09 -26.02
C ASP A 133 -26.82 2.79 -26.77
N GLU A 134 -25.66 2.19 -26.51
CA GLU A 134 -25.29 0.88 -27.07
C GLU A 134 -26.26 -0.23 -26.65
N LYS A 135 -26.67 -0.26 -25.38
CA LYS A 135 -27.59 -1.28 -24.85
C LYS A 135 -29.01 -1.07 -25.40
N VAL A 136 -29.49 0.16 -25.46
CA VAL A 136 -30.80 0.50 -26.07
C VAL A 136 -30.79 0.11 -27.55
N LYS A 137 -29.74 0.44 -28.31
CA LYS A 137 -29.60 0.08 -29.73
C LYS A 137 -29.62 -1.44 -29.93
N LYS A 138 -28.87 -2.19 -29.11
CA LYS A 138 -28.86 -3.67 -29.14
C LYS A 138 -30.24 -4.27 -28.83
N GLN A 139 -30.95 -3.76 -27.83
CA GLN A 139 -32.29 -4.26 -27.48
C GLN A 139 -33.32 -3.94 -28.57
N LYS A 140 -33.32 -2.70 -29.12
CA LYS A 140 -34.21 -2.32 -30.22
C LYS A 140 -33.93 -3.14 -31.49
N GLN A 141 -32.67 -3.42 -31.82
CA GLN A 141 -32.31 -4.31 -32.93
C GLN A 141 -32.76 -5.75 -32.69
N SER A 142 -32.60 -6.28 -31.47
CA SER A 142 -33.07 -7.62 -31.12
C SER A 142 -34.60 -7.75 -31.24
N LEU A 143 -35.35 -6.75 -30.77
CA LEU A 143 -36.81 -6.70 -30.92
C LEU A 143 -37.21 -6.61 -32.40
N ALA A 144 -36.54 -5.77 -33.20
CA ALA A 144 -36.80 -5.67 -34.63
C ALA A 144 -36.52 -6.99 -35.38
N ASN A 145 -35.45 -7.70 -35.03
CA ASN A 145 -35.12 -9.00 -35.62
C ASN A 145 -36.14 -10.08 -35.20
N ARG A 146 -36.55 -10.10 -33.93
CA ARG A 146 -37.62 -11.01 -33.45
C ARG A 146 -38.97 -10.73 -34.10
N ALA A 147 -39.33 -9.46 -34.31
CA ALA A 147 -40.52 -9.09 -35.04
C ALA A 147 -40.46 -9.59 -36.50
N LYS A 148 -39.32 -9.42 -37.19
CA LYS A 148 -39.11 -9.97 -38.54
C LYS A 148 -39.19 -11.51 -38.58
N GLU A 149 -38.61 -12.19 -37.59
CA GLU A 149 -38.71 -13.65 -37.47
C GLU A 149 -40.14 -14.12 -37.16
N GLY A 150 -40.86 -13.41 -36.30
CA GLY A 150 -42.27 -13.65 -35.98
C GLY A 150 -43.17 -13.47 -37.20
N LEU A 151 -42.99 -12.40 -37.98
CA LEU A 151 -43.66 -12.17 -39.26
C LEU A 151 -43.32 -13.25 -40.29
N ASN A 152 -42.05 -13.67 -40.39
CA ASN A 152 -41.65 -14.76 -41.29
C ASN A 152 -42.24 -16.12 -40.87
N LYS A 153 -42.33 -16.40 -39.56
CA LYS A 153 -43.01 -17.60 -39.04
C LYS A 153 -44.52 -17.55 -39.25
N PHE A 154 -45.15 -16.39 -39.05
CA PHE A 154 -46.58 -16.18 -39.31
C PHE A 154 -46.92 -16.29 -40.79
N GLY A 155 -46.08 -15.73 -41.69
CA GLY A 155 -46.20 -15.91 -43.13
C GLY A 155 -46.03 -17.37 -43.57
N LYS A 156 -45.10 -18.12 -42.96
CA LYS A 156 -44.95 -19.58 -43.16
C LYS A 156 -46.14 -20.38 -42.59
N TRP A 157 -46.76 -19.92 -41.50
CA TRP A 157 -47.93 -20.54 -40.89
C TRP A 157 -49.20 -20.32 -41.70
N LEU A 158 -49.41 -19.12 -42.25
CA LEU A 158 -50.51 -18.85 -43.19
C LEU A 158 -50.38 -19.63 -44.51
N GLY A 159 -49.16 -20.01 -44.90
CA GLY A 159 -48.87 -20.85 -46.06
C GLY A 159 -49.01 -22.37 -45.84
N LYS A 160 -49.26 -22.85 -44.60
CA LYS A 160 -49.44 -24.28 -44.28
C LYS A 160 -50.74 -24.49 -43.51
N ASN A 161 -51.64 -25.29 -44.10
CA ASN A 161 -52.97 -25.61 -43.55
C ASN A 161 -52.98 -25.94 -42.04
N LYS A 162 -53.88 -25.24 -41.35
CA LYS A 162 -54.49 -25.43 -40.01
C LYS A 162 -53.95 -26.53 -39.10
N SER A 163 -53.50 -26.14 -37.90
CA SER A 163 -54.01 -26.66 -36.63
C SER A 163 -53.71 -25.68 -35.48
N GLY A 164 -54.64 -25.61 -34.53
CA GLY A 164 -54.74 -24.55 -33.53
C GLY A 164 -53.69 -24.60 -32.42
N GLY A 165 -53.18 -23.42 -32.08
CA GLY A 165 -52.45 -23.13 -30.87
C GLY A 165 -52.39 -21.61 -30.74
N GLU A 166 -52.84 -21.07 -29.62
CA GLU A 166 -52.73 -19.62 -29.35
C GLU A 166 -51.27 -19.18 -29.42
N ALA A 167 -51.01 -18.14 -30.21
CA ALA A 167 -49.67 -17.58 -30.33
C ALA A 167 -49.20 -17.05 -28.96
N PRO A 168 -47.94 -17.26 -28.55
CA PRO A 168 -47.43 -16.71 -27.30
C PRO A 168 -47.52 -15.18 -27.38
N LYS A 169 -48.28 -14.56 -26.48
CA LYS A 169 -48.23 -13.12 -26.26
C LYS A 169 -46.87 -12.78 -25.63
N GLU A 170 -45.85 -12.59 -26.46
CA GLU A 170 -44.59 -12.01 -26.02
C GLU A 170 -44.87 -10.60 -25.48
N ARG A 171 -44.54 -10.37 -24.20
CA ARG A 171 -44.67 -9.07 -23.56
C ARG A 171 -43.64 -8.13 -24.20
N ILE A 172 -44.11 -7.24 -25.08
CA ILE A 172 -43.28 -6.20 -25.70
C ILE A 172 -42.94 -5.18 -24.61
N LEU A 173 -41.66 -5.10 -24.26
CA LEU A 173 -41.17 -4.08 -23.33
C LEU A 173 -41.40 -2.70 -23.93
N SER A 174 -41.85 -1.74 -23.12
CA SER A 174 -41.95 -0.34 -23.55
C SER A 174 -40.57 0.27 -23.75
N ASP A 175 -40.49 1.37 -24.52
CA ASP A 175 -39.25 2.12 -24.71
C ASP A 175 -38.68 2.64 -23.37
N GLU A 176 -39.55 2.95 -22.39
CA GLU A 176 -39.15 3.33 -21.03
C GLU A 176 -38.54 2.16 -20.25
N GLU A 177 -39.14 0.97 -20.30
CA GLU A 177 -38.61 -0.22 -19.63
C GLU A 177 -37.25 -0.66 -20.22
N ILE A 178 -37.07 -0.52 -21.54
CA ILE A 178 -35.79 -0.77 -22.23
C ILE A 178 -34.72 0.20 -21.73
N LEU A 179 -35.07 1.49 -21.63
CA LEU A 179 -34.17 2.54 -21.16
C LEU A 179 -33.79 2.35 -19.69
N GLU A 180 -34.76 2.02 -18.82
CA GLU A 180 -34.51 1.75 -17.40
C GLU A 180 -33.58 0.55 -17.22
N LYS A 181 -33.84 -0.54 -17.95
CA LYS A 181 -32.98 -1.73 -17.92
C LYS A 181 -31.58 -1.44 -18.45
N ALA A 182 -31.45 -0.64 -19.52
CA ALA A 182 -30.16 -0.21 -20.06
C ALA A 182 -29.39 0.62 -19.03
N ARG A 183 -30.03 1.60 -18.39
CA ARG A 183 -29.45 2.43 -17.31
C ARG A 183 -29.00 1.59 -16.13
N LYS A 184 -29.84 0.67 -15.62
CA LYS A 184 -29.49 -0.22 -14.51
C LYS A 184 -28.26 -1.07 -14.83
N THR A 185 -28.23 -1.63 -16.04
CA THR A 185 -27.10 -2.46 -16.46
C THR A 185 -25.84 -1.63 -16.69
N ALA A 186 -25.93 -0.42 -17.28
CA ALA A 186 -24.79 0.48 -17.44
C ALA A 186 -24.22 0.91 -16.08
N LYS A 187 -25.09 1.26 -15.13
CA LYS A 187 -24.71 1.57 -13.75
C LYS A 187 -23.98 0.41 -13.08
N ASN A 188 -24.51 -0.81 -13.19
CA ASN A 188 -23.87 -1.99 -12.61
C ASN A 188 -22.49 -2.27 -13.21
N THR A 189 -22.31 -2.10 -14.52
CA THR A 189 -21.00 -2.25 -15.18
C THR A 189 -20.03 -1.17 -14.71
N LEU A 190 -20.44 0.09 -14.62
CA LEU A 190 -19.56 1.18 -14.17
C LEU A 190 -19.19 1.07 -12.68
N ASN A 191 -20.05 0.47 -11.86
CA ASN A 191 -19.76 0.22 -10.44
C ASN A 191 -18.50 -0.66 -10.22
N GLU A 192 -18.03 -1.38 -11.24
CA GLU A 192 -16.75 -2.11 -11.20
C GLU A 192 -15.56 -1.14 -11.12
N ASP A 193 -15.65 0.05 -11.72
CA ASP A 193 -14.66 1.12 -11.56
C ASP A 193 -14.99 1.98 -10.33
N THR A 194 -14.53 1.51 -9.18
CA THR A 194 -14.78 2.17 -7.89
C THR A 194 -14.22 3.60 -7.86
N LYS A 195 -13.10 3.88 -8.55
CA LYS A 195 -12.48 5.21 -8.58
C LYS A 195 -13.33 6.20 -9.36
N LEU A 196 -13.76 5.81 -10.55
CA LEU A 196 -14.59 6.63 -11.42
C LEU A 196 -15.94 6.95 -10.77
N VAL A 197 -16.62 5.92 -10.24
CA VAL A 197 -17.92 6.07 -9.55
C VAL A 197 -17.79 6.98 -8.33
N SER A 198 -16.72 6.81 -7.56
CA SER A 198 -16.56 7.63 -6.35
C SER A 198 -16.23 9.08 -6.64
N SER A 199 -15.45 9.33 -7.69
CA SER A 199 -15.16 10.69 -8.16
C SER A 199 -16.43 11.38 -8.65
N HIS A 200 -17.25 10.66 -9.43
CA HIS A 200 -18.57 11.11 -9.86
C HIS A 200 -19.48 11.46 -8.66
N ASP A 201 -19.63 10.53 -7.72
CA ASP A 201 -20.50 10.71 -6.56
C ASP A 201 -20.03 11.84 -5.65
N GLN A 202 -18.73 12.01 -5.48
CA GLN A 202 -18.17 13.12 -4.71
C GLN A 202 -18.49 14.46 -5.38
N TYR A 203 -18.28 14.58 -6.69
CA TYR A 203 -18.57 15.81 -7.42
C TYR A 203 -20.07 16.12 -7.47
N GLU A 204 -20.93 15.10 -7.55
CA GLU A 204 -22.39 15.27 -7.43
C GLU A 204 -22.78 15.82 -6.04
N LYS A 205 -22.13 15.36 -4.97
CA LYS A 205 -22.32 15.94 -3.62
C LYS A 205 -21.88 17.40 -3.55
N MET A 206 -20.74 17.74 -4.17
CA MET A 206 -20.28 19.13 -4.26
C MET A 206 -21.32 20.01 -4.96
N LYS A 207 -21.81 19.59 -6.15
CA LYS A 207 -22.86 20.32 -6.89
C LYS A 207 -24.12 20.54 -6.06
N LYS A 208 -24.59 19.52 -5.33
CA LYS A 208 -25.79 19.60 -4.50
C LYS A 208 -25.65 20.51 -3.28
N SER A 209 -24.42 20.71 -2.79
CA SER A 209 -24.16 21.51 -1.59
C SER A 209 -24.37 23.02 -1.79
N GLY A 210 -24.26 23.51 -3.03
CA GLY A 210 -24.32 24.94 -3.36
C GLY A 210 -23.11 25.78 -2.88
N LEU A 211 -22.06 25.18 -2.33
CA LEU A 211 -20.84 25.86 -1.91
C LEU A 211 -19.93 26.16 -3.12
N LEU A 212 -19.82 27.43 -3.50
CA LEU A 212 -19.06 27.84 -4.68
C LEU A 212 -17.59 28.21 -4.40
N ASN A 213 -17.23 28.51 -3.15
CA ASN A 213 -15.86 28.86 -2.78
C ASN A 213 -15.52 28.41 -1.35
N THR A 214 -14.53 27.53 -1.23
CA THR A 214 -13.99 27.07 0.07
C THR A 214 -12.72 27.79 0.49
N GLU A 215 -12.10 28.60 -0.38
CA GLU A 215 -10.87 29.34 -0.08
C GLU A 215 -11.09 30.45 0.97
N ALA A 216 -12.32 30.96 1.07
CA ALA A 216 -12.71 31.97 2.05
C ALA A 216 -13.17 31.40 3.39
N LEU A 217 -13.25 30.06 3.54
CA LEU A 217 -13.65 29.44 4.79
C LEU A 217 -12.45 29.36 5.73
N ASP A 218 -12.65 29.75 6.99
CA ASP A 218 -11.65 29.50 8.03
C ASP A 218 -11.50 27.98 8.22
N PRO A 219 -10.32 27.40 7.94
CA PRO A 219 -10.08 25.98 8.14
C PRO A 219 -10.00 25.62 9.63
N ARG A 220 -9.90 26.61 10.54
CA ARG A 220 -9.71 26.37 11.97
C ARG A 220 -11.04 26.32 12.71
N ILE A 221 -11.23 25.25 13.45
CA ILE A 221 -12.37 25.04 14.34
C ILE A 221 -11.83 25.02 15.76
N GLN A 222 -12.25 25.99 16.57
CA GLN A 222 -12.02 25.95 18.01
C GLN A 222 -13.16 25.26 18.73
N ALA A 223 -12.84 24.52 19.79
CA ALA A 223 -13.81 23.89 20.67
C ALA A 223 -13.30 23.96 22.11
N ASN A 224 -14.23 24.14 23.06
CA ASN A 224 -13.90 24.23 24.48
C ASN A 224 -14.04 22.86 25.18
N SER A 225 -14.60 21.86 24.50
CA SER A 225 -14.74 20.48 24.99
C SER A 225 -14.67 19.46 23.86
N LEU A 226 -14.40 18.20 24.22
CA LEU A 226 -14.38 17.08 23.27
C LEU A 226 -15.78 16.80 22.68
N GLN A 227 -16.84 17.00 23.47
CA GLN A 227 -18.22 16.86 22.98
C GLN A 227 -18.55 17.93 21.93
N GLU A 228 -18.20 19.19 22.20
CA GLU A 228 -18.40 20.29 21.26
C GLU A 228 -17.59 20.05 19.98
N LEU A 229 -16.35 19.60 20.12
CA LEU A 229 -15.50 19.22 19.00
C LEU A 229 -16.16 18.15 18.13
N ASN A 230 -16.65 17.07 18.73
CA ASN A 230 -17.33 15.98 18.02
C ASN A 230 -18.53 16.52 17.20
N GLN A 231 -19.37 17.36 17.81
CA GLN A 231 -20.51 17.97 17.13
C GLN A 231 -20.09 18.84 15.93
N LYS A 232 -19.03 19.64 16.08
CA LYS A 232 -18.51 20.47 14.99
C LYS A 232 -17.86 19.63 13.89
N LEU A 233 -17.12 18.58 14.24
CA LEU A 233 -16.49 17.65 13.30
C LEU A 233 -17.51 16.99 12.36
N LEU A 234 -18.72 16.68 12.86
CA LEU A 234 -19.78 16.08 12.03
C LEU A 234 -20.15 16.94 10.81
N GLN A 235 -19.92 18.25 10.82
CA GLN A 235 -20.13 19.12 9.66
C GLN A 235 -19.11 18.89 8.53
N PHE A 236 -17.94 18.35 8.86
CA PHE A 236 -16.80 18.16 7.95
C PHE A 236 -16.57 16.69 7.58
N VAL A 237 -16.87 15.76 8.48
CA VAL A 237 -16.64 14.32 8.24
C VAL A 237 -17.93 13.48 8.27
N GLY A 238 -19.04 14.06 8.72
CA GLY A 238 -20.34 13.37 8.76
C GLY A 238 -20.96 13.19 7.37
N ALA A 239 -21.74 12.12 7.19
CA ALA A 239 -22.38 11.80 5.90
C ALA A 239 -23.28 12.92 5.36
N ASN A 240 -23.91 13.67 6.27
CA ASN A 240 -24.78 14.80 5.95
C ASN A 240 -24.14 16.16 6.31
N GLY A 241 -22.81 16.18 6.54
CA GLY A 241 -22.09 17.39 6.92
C GLY A 241 -22.07 18.41 5.79
N LYS A 242 -22.33 19.69 6.11
CA LYS A 242 -22.38 20.78 5.12
C LYS A 242 -21.09 20.92 4.31
N PHE A 243 -19.94 20.76 4.97
CA PHE A 243 -18.62 20.98 4.37
C PHE A 243 -17.94 19.68 3.89
N MET A 244 -18.47 18.52 4.28
CA MET A 244 -17.91 17.20 3.94
C MET A 244 -17.63 17.00 2.44
N PRO A 245 -18.47 17.47 1.49
CA PRO A 245 -18.16 17.33 0.06
C PRO A 245 -16.83 17.98 -0.35
N TYR A 246 -16.35 18.98 0.39
CA TYR A 246 -15.11 19.71 0.09
C TYR A 246 -13.95 19.37 1.03
N THR A 247 -14.21 18.69 2.14
CA THR A 247 -13.18 18.27 3.09
C THR A 247 -12.30 17.19 2.47
N LYS A 248 -10.99 17.42 2.48
CA LYS A 248 -9.95 16.47 2.07
C LYS A 248 -9.37 15.73 3.27
N ALA A 249 -9.00 16.46 4.32
CA ALA A 249 -8.46 15.92 5.57
C ALA A 249 -8.81 16.80 6.76
N VAL A 250 -8.66 16.25 7.97
CA VAL A 250 -8.91 16.95 9.23
C VAL A 250 -7.76 16.64 10.20
N GLY A 251 -7.07 17.68 10.67
CA GLY A 251 -6.10 17.60 11.76
C GLY A 251 -6.75 18.00 13.08
N ILE A 252 -6.77 17.10 14.07
CA ILE A 252 -7.27 17.37 15.41
C ILE A 252 -6.07 17.53 16.34
N SER A 253 -5.98 18.68 16.98
CA SER A 253 -4.97 18.98 18.00
C SER A 253 -5.64 19.00 19.37
N LEU A 254 -5.14 18.22 20.32
CA LEU A 254 -5.76 18.06 21.63
C LEU A 254 -4.75 17.96 22.77
N ASN A 255 -5.14 18.46 23.94
CA ASN A 255 -4.35 18.35 25.15
C ASN A 255 -4.55 16.98 25.79
N ASN A 256 -3.95 15.97 25.17
CA ASN A 256 -3.98 14.59 25.66
C ASN A 256 -2.55 14.09 25.87
N PRO A 257 -2.16 13.74 27.11
CA PRO A 257 -0.82 13.21 27.39
C PRO A 257 -0.47 11.96 26.58
N ASN A 258 -1.45 11.13 26.20
CA ASN A 258 -1.25 9.97 25.32
C ASN A 258 -0.79 10.36 23.89
N LEU A 259 -0.77 11.65 23.55
CA LEU A 259 -0.31 12.18 22.27
C LEU A 259 0.97 13.03 22.35
N LYS A 260 1.51 13.27 23.56
CA LYS A 260 2.54 14.30 23.80
C LYS A 260 3.75 14.18 22.87
N ASP A 261 4.13 12.94 22.57
CA ASP A 261 5.23 12.59 21.67
C ASP A 261 4.75 11.74 20.48
N LEU A 262 3.45 11.80 20.15
CA LEU A 262 2.81 10.91 19.18
C LEU A 262 1.92 11.69 18.20
N GLU A 263 2.23 11.60 16.91
CA GLU A 263 1.32 12.02 15.83
C GLU A 263 0.64 10.79 15.26
N VAL A 264 -0.68 10.67 15.45
CA VAL A 264 -1.44 9.51 14.95
C VAL A 264 -2.14 9.85 13.66
N ILE A 265 -1.81 9.11 12.61
CA ILE A 265 -2.42 9.27 11.30
C ILE A 265 -3.46 8.15 11.12
N ASP A 266 -4.75 8.49 11.29
CA ASP A 266 -5.87 7.61 10.95
C ASP A 266 -6.24 7.83 9.50
N THR A 267 -5.87 6.86 8.66
CA THR A 267 -6.17 6.94 7.24
C THR A 267 -7.57 6.37 7.00
N PRO A 268 -8.42 6.97 6.12
CA PRO A 268 -9.32 6.14 5.33
C PRO A 268 -8.47 4.99 4.77
N GLY A 269 -9.01 3.77 4.68
CA GLY A 269 -8.21 2.66 4.16
C GLY A 269 -7.52 3.11 2.86
N ILE A 270 -6.24 2.80 2.66
CA ILE A 270 -5.39 3.37 1.57
C ILE A 270 -5.98 3.08 0.16
N ASN A 271 -7.09 2.35 0.08
CA ASN A 271 -8.00 2.25 -1.06
C ASN A 271 -9.04 3.39 -1.08
N ASP A 272 -8.68 4.62 -0.70
CA ASP A 272 -9.57 5.77 -0.93
C ASP A 272 -9.73 5.93 -2.44
N PRO A 273 -10.96 5.85 -2.97
CA PRO A 273 -11.17 5.90 -4.41
C PRO A 273 -10.93 7.30 -5.00
N ILE A 274 -10.79 8.34 -4.16
CA ILE A 274 -10.44 9.69 -4.58
C ILE A 274 -8.91 9.85 -4.60
N VAL A 275 -8.38 10.11 -5.79
CA VAL A 275 -6.93 10.17 -6.07
C VAL A 275 -6.19 11.14 -5.15
N SER A 276 -6.68 12.36 -4.99
CA SER A 276 -6.02 13.38 -4.17
C SER A 276 -6.00 13.04 -2.67
N ARG A 277 -6.97 12.25 -2.17
CA ARG A 277 -6.96 11.70 -0.81
C ARG A 277 -5.99 10.53 -0.68
N GLU A 278 -5.95 9.66 -1.69
CA GLU A 278 -4.99 8.55 -1.78
C GLU A 278 -3.54 9.09 -1.75
N GLU A 279 -3.24 10.12 -2.54
CA GLU A 279 -1.92 10.78 -2.58
C GLU A 279 -1.55 11.42 -1.25
N ARG A 280 -2.49 12.14 -0.62
CA ARG A 280 -2.26 12.76 0.70
C ARG A 280 -1.98 11.70 1.77
N THR A 281 -2.74 10.62 1.76
CA THR A 281 -2.56 9.47 2.64
C THR A 281 -1.19 8.84 2.45
N LYS A 282 -0.79 8.57 1.20
CA LYS A 282 0.54 8.06 0.87
C LYS A 282 1.66 9.00 1.35
N ALA A 283 1.50 10.31 1.18
CA ALA A 283 2.47 11.29 1.64
C ALA A 283 2.64 11.28 3.17
N LEU A 284 1.55 11.18 3.94
CA LEU A 284 1.64 11.09 5.40
C LEU A 284 2.25 9.76 5.87
N LEU A 285 1.88 8.65 5.23
CA LEU A 285 2.43 7.34 5.57
C LEU A 285 3.92 7.21 5.25
N LYS A 286 4.42 7.91 4.23
CA LYS A 286 5.87 8.01 3.97
C LYS A 286 6.62 8.65 5.12
N ASP A 287 5.99 9.59 5.84
CA ASP A 287 6.61 10.30 6.96
C ASP A 287 6.47 9.55 8.29
N CYS A 288 5.73 8.42 8.34
CA CYS A 288 5.61 7.63 9.56
C CYS A 288 6.91 6.89 9.89
N ASP A 289 7.17 6.75 11.19
CA ASP A 289 8.26 5.98 11.75
C ASP A 289 7.80 4.56 12.11
N VAL A 290 6.58 4.45 12.66
CA VAL A 290 5.91 3.19 12.99
C VAL A 290 4.57 3.12 12.29
N VAL A 291 4.20 1.94 11.78
CA VAL A 291 2.89 1.71 11.16
C VAL A 291 2.23 0.48 11.77
N PHE A 292 1.04 0.68 12.35
CA PHE A 292 0.15 -0.39 12.77
C PHE A 292 -0.85 -0.72 11.67
N ILE A 293 -0.77 -1.93 11.15
CA ILE A 293 -1.69 -2.46 10.14
C ILE A 293 -2.80 -3.23 10.83
N ILE A 294 -3.99 -2.63 10.85
CA ILE A 294 -5.17 -3.19 11.49
C ILE A 294 -5.89 -4.10 10.49
N SER A 295 -5.95 -5.38 10.83
CA SER A 295 -6.60 -6.42 10.04
C SER A 295 -7.64 -7.13 10.89
N LEU A 296 -8.80 -7.46 10.33
CA LEU A 296 -9.82 -8.24 11.02
C LEU A 296 -9.28 -9.64 11.32
N SER A 297 -9.36 -10.09 12.57
CA SER A 297 -8.81 -11.39 12.99
C SER A 297 -9.42 -12.57 12.21
N ASN A 298 -10.73 -12.55 11.93
CA ASN A 298 -11.43 -13.62 11.21
C ASN A 298 -11.12 -13.66 9.70
N ASN A 299 -10.54 -12.60 9.14
CA ASN A 299 -10.12 -12.52 7.75
C ASN A 299 -8.74 -11.85 7.67
N PHE A 300 -7.81 -12.35 8.48
CA PHE A 300 -6.52 -11.75 8.72
C PHE A 300 -5.64 -11.80 7.47
N LEU A 301 -4.99 -10.69 7.11
CA LEU A 301 -4.19 -10.57 5.88
C LEU A 301 -4.98 -10.94 4.62
N SER A 302 -6.13 -10.30 4.41
CA SER A 302 -6.84 -10.41 3.13
C SER A 302 -6.06 -9.69 2.02
N ASP A 303 -6.45 -9.90 0.76
CA ASP A 303 -5.91 -9.17 -0.39
C ASP A 303 -5.92 -7.64 -0.16
N SER A 304 -7.02 -7.10 0.38
CA SER A 304 -7.10 -5.68 0.68
C SER A 304 -6.08 -5.25 1.74
N ASP A 305 -5.70 -6.07 2.71
CA ASP A 305 -4.69 -5.69 3.71
C ASP A 305 -3.29 -5.79 3.13
N MET A 306 -3.07 -6.78 2.25
CA MET A 306 -1.80 -6.95 1.53
C MET A 306 -1.56 -5.81 0.54
N ASP A 307 -2.62 -5.30 -0.11
CA ASP A 307 -2.53 -4.09 -0.92
C ASP A 307 -2.12 -2.87 -0.08
N LEU A 308 -2.64 -2.75 1.15
CA LEU A 308 -2.23 -1.68 2.08
C LEU A 308 -0.77 -1.85 2.49
N PHE A 309 -0.38 -3.08 2.83
CA PHE A 309 0.98 -3.40 3.23
C PHE A 309 1.98 -3.09 2.11
N ASP A 310 1.74 -3.55 0.89
CA ASP A 310 2.61 -3.31 -0.28
C ASP A 310 2.87 -1.82 -0.49
N ARG A 311 1.82 -0.98 -0.36
CA ARG A 311 1.91 0.47 -0.53
C ARG A 311 2.79 1.15 0.52
N VAL A 312 2.90 0.58 1.72
CA VAL A 312 3.69 1.14 2.83
C VAL A 312 5.07 0.48 2.91
N SER A 313 5.16 -0.81 2.62
CA SER A 313 6.41 -1.58 2.66
C SER A 313 7.40 -1.21 1.56
N ASN A 314 6.95 -0.46 0.54
CA ASN A 314 7.80 0.06 -0.53
C ASN A 314 8.75 1.20 -0.09
N LYS A 315 8.69 1.64 1.18
CA LYS A 315 9.76 2.47 1.76
C LYS A 315 10.99 1.61 2.06
N GLU A 316 12.16 2.25 1.99
CA GLU A 316 13.55 1.82 2.13
C GLU A 316 13.92 0.99 3.40
N GLY A 317 13.06 0.10 3.90
CA GLY A 317 13.37 -0.82 5.02
C GLY A 317 13.34 -0.22 6.44
N LEU A 318 12.90 1.03 6.57
CA LEU A 318 13.14 1.87 7.76
C LEU A 318 11.91 2.15 8.62
N GLN A 319 10.74 1.72 8.17
CA GLN A 319 9.52 1.73 8.96
C GLN A 319 9.42 0.47 9.80
N GLU A 320 9.11 0.62 11.08
CA GLU A 320 8.68 -0.50 11.89
C GLU A 320 7.20 -0.77 11.64
N ILE A 321 6.89 -2.00 11.25
CA ILE A 321 5.52 -2.42 10.91
C ILE A 321 5.06 -3.45 11.93
N TYR A 322 3.87 -3.20 12.48
CA TYR A 322 3.18 -4.10 13.40
C TYR A 322 1.84 -4.53 12.81
N PHE A 323 1.57 -5.83 12.81
CA PHE A 323 0.25 -6.34 12.44
C PHE A 323 -0.63 -6.47 13.67
N VAL A 324 -1.78 -5.81 13.63
CA VAL A 324 -2.78 -5.83 14.71
C VAL A 324 -4.01 -6.57 14.21
N ALA A 325 -4.27 -7.73 14.80
CA ALA A 325 -5.48 -8.50 14.58
C ALA A 325 -6.59 -7.97 15.49
N SER A 326 -7.56 -7.26 14.90
CA SER A 326 -8.66 -6.61 15.63
C SER A 326 -9.86 -7.53 15.81
N GLN A 327 -10.80 -7.14 16.68
CA GLN A 327 -12.03 -7.90 17.00
C GLN A 327 -11.72 -9.29 17.57
N THR A 328 -10.70 -9.37 18.42
CA THR A 328 -10.30 -10.62 19.06
C THR A 328 -11.43 -11.27 19.86
N ASP A 329 -12.35 -10.47 20.41
CA ASP A 329 -13.58 -10.94 21.06
C ASP A 329 -14.38 -11.90 20.16
N SER A 330 -14.59 -11.56 18.90
CA SER A 330 -15.29 -12.40 17.93
C SER A 330 -14.49 -13.65 17.60
N THR A 331 -13.17 -13.51 17.43
CA THR A 331 -12.30 -14.62 17.03
C THR A 331 -12.29 -15.73 18.06
N VAL A 332 -12.09 -15.40 19.34
CA VAL A 332 -12.09 -16.43 20.41
C VAL A 332 -13.45 -17.15 20.48
N CYS A 333 -14.56 -16.43 20.29
CA CYS A 333 -15.89 -17.03 20.21
C CYS A 333 -16.11 -17.92 18.97
N SER A 334 -15.43 -17.65 17.86
CA SER A 334 -15.58 -18.36 16.58
C SER A 334 -14.65 -19.56 16.38
N LEU A 335 -13.73 -19.84 17.31
CA LEU A 335 -12.84 -21.00 17.22
C LEU A 335 -13.63 -22.33 17.14
N SER A 336 -13.07 -23.32 16.46
CA SER A 336 -13.65 -24.67 16.41
C SER A 336 -13.68 -25.30 17.80
N GLU A 337 -14.62 -26.21 18.08
CA GLU A 337 -14.71 -26.89 19.39
C GLU A 337 -13.41 -27.59 19.78
N ALA A 338 -12.66 -28.13 18.81
CA ALA A 338 -11.35 -28.73 19.03
C ALA A 338 -10.24 -27.73 19.44
N ALA A 339 -10.40 -26.45 19.10
CA ALA A 339 -9.48 -25.36 19.48
C ALA A 339 -10.00 -24.54 20.68
N LYS A 340 -11.30 -24.67 21.00
CA LYS A 340 -11.95 -24.14 22.20
C LYS A 340 -11.67 -25.06 23.37
N PHE A 341 -10.55 -24.83 24.01
CA PHE A 341 -10.50 -25.08 25.45
C PHE A 341 -11.49 -24.07 26.06
N ASN A 342 -12.42 -24.50 26.94
CA ASN A 342 -13.38 -23.61 27.64
C ASN A 342 -12.69 -22.59 28.59
N HIS A 343 -11.43 -22.28 28.34
CA HIS A 343 -10.55 -21.42 29.07
C HIS A 343 -10.07 -20.28 28.16
N LEU A 344 -10.56 -19.07 28.43
CA LEU A 344 -10.35 -17.88 27.59
C LEU A 344 -8.87 -17.56 27.32
N PRO A 345 -7.95 -17.56 28.31
CA PRO A 345 -6.54 -17.29 28.05
C PRO A 345 -5.91 -18.27 27.05
N THR A 346 -6.25 -19.56 27.13
CA THR A 346 -5.74 -20.59 26.22
C THR A 346 -6.29 -20.40 24.80
N ALA A 347 -7.58 -20.06 24.69
CA ALA A 347 -8.19 -19.76 23.40
C ALA A 347 -7.52 -18.54 22.73
N LEU A 348 -7.23 -17.50 23.50
CA LEU A 348 -6.52 -16.31 23.03
C LEU A 348 -5.08 -16.64 22.56
N GLU A 349 -4.34 -17.44 23.33
CA GLU A 349 -2.99 -17.88 22.97
C GLU A 349 -3.00 -18.70 21.68
N ASN A 350 -3.96 -19.61 21.51
CA ASN A 350 -4.12 -20.40 20.30
C ASN A 350 -4.46 -19.54 19.08
N ALA A 351 -5.34 -18.55 19.24
CA ALA A 351 -5.66 -17.59 18.19
C ALA A 351 -4.40 -16.81 17.78
N GLN A 352 -3.60 -16.33 18.74
CA GLN A 352 -2.36 -15.62 18.47
C GLN A 352 -1.33 -16.50 17.73
N LYS A 353 -1.14 -17.75 18.15
CA LYS A 353 -0.25 -18.72 17.48
C LYS A 353 -0.71 -18.98 16.04
N SER A 354 -2.00 -19.20 15.83
CA SER A 354 -2.56 -19.45 14.51
C SER A 354 -2.35 -18.26 13.55
N LEU A 355 -2.67 -17.05 14.00
CA LEU A 355 -2.51 -15.83 13.20
C LEU A 355 -1.03 -15.50 12.96
N SER A 356 -0.15 -15.74 13.93
CA SER A 356 1.30 -15.56 13.77
C SER A 356 1.89 -16.55 12.77
N SER A 357 1.44 -17.81 12.79
CA SER A 357 1.83 -18.81 11.77
C SER A 357 1.42 -18.37 10.36
N ARG A 358 0.19 -17.85 10.21
CA ARG A 358 -0.28 -17.28 8.94
C ARG A 358 0.55 -16.08 8.49
N LEU A 359 0.89 -15.17 9.40
CA LEU A 359 1.78 -14.04 9.11
C LEU A 359 3.12 -14.54 8.57
N ASN A 360 3.74 -15.50 9.24
CA ASN A 360 5.04 -16.03 8.85
C ASN A 360 5.02 -16.63 7.45
N GLN A 361 4.02 -17.48 7.15
CA GLN A 361 3.87 -18.07 5.81
C GLN A 361 3.75 -17.02 4.70
N VAL A 362 2.95 -15.98 4.93
CA VAL A 362 2.76 -14.89 3.96
C VAL A 362 4.05 -14.10 3.77
N MET A 363 4.73 -13.74 4.87
CA MET A 363 5.97 -12.98 4.82
C MET A 363 7.11 -13.77 4.18
N GLU A 364 7.23 -15.07 4.46
CA GLU A 364 8.20 -15.97 3.82
C GLU A 364 7.99 -16.05 2.30
N ALA A 365 6.75 -16.15 1.84
CA ALA A 365 6.43 -16.11 0.42
C ALA A 365 6.80 -14.76 -0.23
N LEU A 366 6.60 -13.65 0.48
CA LEU A 366 6.99 -12.32 0.02
C LEU A 366 8.50 -12.12 -0.03
N ILE A 367 9.25 -12.68 0.93
CA ILE A 367 10.73 -12.68 0.91
C ILE A 367 11.24 -13.36 -0.36
N GLN A 368 10.64 -14.48 -0.76
CA GLN A 368 11.03 -15.18 -1.99
C GLN A 368 10.72 -14.35 -3.25
N LYS A 369 9.57 -13.66 -3.27
CA LYS A 369 9.13 -12.84 -4.41
C LYS A 369 9.89 -11.51 -4.53
N ASN A 370 10.24 -10.91 -3.39
CA ASN A 370 10.86 -9.57 -3.30
C ASN A 370 12.09 -9.59 -2.38
N PRO A 371 13.22 -10.23 -2.77
CA PRO A 371 14.41 -10.36 -1.93
C PRO A 371 14.98 -9.03 -1.43
N ASN A 372 14.79 -7.95 -2.21
CA ASN A 372 15.28 -6.61 -1.89
C ASN A 372 14.55 -5.98 -0.69
N GLN A 373 13.36 -6.48 -0.33
CA GLN A 373 12.56 -6.02 0.81
C GLN A 373 12.63 -7.01 1.98
N ARG A 374 13.54 -7.99 1.95
CA ARG A 374 13.63 -9.04 2.96
C ARG A 374 13.64 -8.51 4.40
N GLY A 375 14.39 -7.43 4.66
CA GLY A 375 14.49 -6.84 6.00
C GLY A 375 13.15 -6.42 6.60
N ILE A 376 12.22 -5.86 5.83
CA ILE A 376 10.93 -5.41 6.37
C ILE A 376 10.02 -6.61 6.68
N PHE A 377 10.07 -7.66 5.87
CA PHE A 377 9.31 -8.88 6.10
C PHE A 377 9.84 -9.67 7.32
N GLU A 378 11.16 -9.77 7.47
CA GLU A 378 11.79 -10.41 8.64
C GLU A 378 11.48 -9.66 9.94
N LYS A 379 11.47 -8.32 9.89
CA LYS A 379 11.00 -7.50 11.02
C LYS A 379 9.53 -7.75 11.34
N ALA A 380 8.65 -7.81 10.33
CA ALA A 380 7.24 -8.12 10.54
C ALA A 380 7.03 -9.49 11.21
N ILE A 381 7.77 -10.52 10.76
CA ILE A 381 7.79 -11.85 11.39
C ILE A 381 8.24 -11.76 12.85
N LYS A 382 9.34 -11.05 13.12
CA LYS A 382 9.90 -10.88 14.47
C LYS A 382 8.94 -10.14 15.41
N ASN A 383 8.23 -9.14 14.90
CA ASN A 383 7.25 -8.36 15.67
C ASN A 383 6.00 -9.18 16.00
N GLY A 384 5.68 -10.19 15.17
CA GLY A 384 4.54 -11.07 15.36
C GLY A 384 3.19 -10.35 15.21
N VAL A 385 2.12 -11.00 15.68
CA VAL A 385 0.76 -10.46 15.62
C VAL A 385 0.30 -10.02 17.01
N ILE A 386 -0.24 -8.80 17.09
CA ILE A 386 -0.88 -8.25 18.29
C ILE A 386 -2.39 -8.42 18.17
N LEU A 387 -2.99 -9.21 19.05
CA LEU A 387 -4.45 -9.37 19.10
C LEU A 387 -5.05 -8.28 19.98
N THR A 388 -6.11 -7.60 19.53
CA THR A 388 -6.80 -6.54 20.29
C THR A 388 -8.31 -6.54 20.10
N SER A 389 -9.01 -6.02 21.12
CA SER A 389 -10.42 -5.64 21.04
C SER A 389 -10.65 -4.24 21.60
N GLY A 390 -10.99 -3.31 20.71
CA GLY A 390 -11.43 -1.97 21.09
C GLY A 390 -12.72 -2.00 21.92
N ALA A 391 -13.66 -2.86 21.56
CA ALA A 391 -14.93 -3.02 22.29
C ALA A 391 -14.68 -3.50 23.73
N CYS A 392 -13.85 -4.52 23.92
CA CYS A 392 -13.51 -4.99 25.27
C CYS A 392 -12.81 -3.91 26.11
N PHE A 393 -11.93 -3.09 25.51
CA PHE A 393 -11.30 -1.98 26.23
C PHE A 393 -12.33 -0.94 26.68
N SER A 394 -13.20 -0.50 25.77
CA SER A 394 -14.22 0.50 26.08
C SER A 394 -15.23 -0.03 27.09
N MET A 395 -15.59 -1.32 27.04
CA MET A 395 -16.40 -1.99 28.07
C MET A 395 -15.68 -2.06 29.42
N TYR A 396 -14.38 -2.38 29.44
CA TYR A 396 -13.57 -2.38 30.67
C TYR A 396 -13.54 -1.01 31.34
N LYS A 397 -13.36 0.06 30.56
CA LYS A 397 -13.34 1.45 31.07
C LYS A 397 -14.73 1.92 31.52
N ASP A 398 -15.77 1.51 30.80
CA ASP A 398 -17.16 1.88 31.06
C ASP A 398 -17.88 0.89 32.01
N PHE A 399 -17.17 -0.06 32.62
CA PHE A 399 -17.77 -1.18 33.35
C PHE A 399 -18.67 -0.71 34.51
N LYS A 400 -18.35 0.43 35.13
CA LYS A 400 -19.17 1.03 36.20
C LYS A 400 -20.58 1.40 35.73
N ASN A 401 -20.77 1.63 34.43
CA ASN A 401 -22.03 2.01 33.82
C ASN A 401 -22.73 0.82 33.12
N GLN A 402 -22.38 -0.42 33.49
CA GLN A 402 -22.92 -1.63 32.85
C GLN A 402 -24.45 -1.67 32.78
N ALA A 403 -25.15 -1.21 33.83
CA ALA A 403 -26.61 -1.13 33.84
C ALA A 403 -27.20 -0.22 32.73
N SER A 404 -26.41 0.74 32.22
CA SER A 404 -26.83 1.62 31.13
C SER A 404 -26.60 1.03 29.73
N TRP A 405 -25.81 -0.04 29.62
CA TRP A 405 -25.49 -0.64 28.32
C TRP A 405 -26.74 -1.21 27.65
N GLU A 406 -27.69 -1.71 28.45
CA GLU A 406 -28.90 -2.34 27.93
C GLU A 406 -29.82 -1.41 27.15
N SER A 407 -29.75 -0.10 27.42
CA SER A 407 -30.61 0.89 26.78
C SER A 407 -29.91 1.73 25.70
N LYS A 408 -28.58 1.67 25.60
CA LYS A 408 -27.79 2.65 24.81
C LYS A 408 -26.69 2.05 23.93
N LYS A 409 -26.29 0.79 24.12
CA LYS A 409 -25.12 0.20 23.44
C LYS A 409 -25.34 -1.27 23.05
N GLU A 410 -26.09 -1.50 21.98
CA GLU A 410 -26.37 -2.84 21.44
C GLU A 410 -25.09 -3.67 21.16
N GLU A 411 -24.03 -3.02 20.67
CA GLU A 411 -22.72 -3.67 20.43
C GLU A 411 -22.14 -4.32 21.69
N TYR A 412 -22.21 -3.63 22.85
CA TYR A 412 -21.66 -4.15 24.10
C TYR A 412 -22.42 -5.38 24.60
N GLN A 413 -23.74 -5.39 24.42
CA GLN A 413 -24.58 -6.53 24.80
C GLN A 413 -24.23 -7.77 23.96
N VAL A 414 -24.06 -7.59 22.64
CA VAL A 414 -23.71 -8.69 21.74
C VAL A 414 -22.35 -9.28 22.13
N VAL A 415 -21.34 -8.42 22.34
CA VAL A 415 -20.00 -8.86 22.75
C VAL A 415 -20.04 -9.58 24.09
N LEU A 416 -20.66 -8.99 25.11
CA LEU A 416 -20.74 -9.59 26.45
C LEU A 416 -21.49 -10.92 26.43
N ARG A 417 -22.62 -11.00 25.71
CA ARG A 417 -23.41 -12.22 25.59
C ARG A 417 -22.61 -13.34 24.94
N ASN A 418 -21.92 -13.06 23.84
CA ASN A 418 -21.13 -14.06 23.12
C ASN A 418 -19.96 -14.56 23.97
N LEU A 419 -19.25 -13.66 24.64
CA LEU A 419 -18.14 -14.00 25.51
C LEU A 419 -18.59 -14.79 26.75
N THR A 420 -19.69 -14.39 27.38
CA THR A 420 -20.26 -15.08 28.54
C THR A 420 -20.77 -16.47 28.17
N SER A 421 -21.39 -16.60 26.99
CA SER A 421 -21.85 -17.89 26.49
C SER A 421 -20.70 -18.83 26.13
N ALA A 422 -19.60 -18.32 25.60
CA ALA A 422 -18.44 -19.12 25.21
C ALA A 422 -17.52 -19.45 26.38
N TYR A 423 -17.43 -18.57 27.38
CA TYR A 423 -16.49 -18.66 28.50
C TYR A 423 -17.16 -18.31 29.84
N PRO A 424 -18.14 -19.08 30.31
CA PRO A 424 -18.91 -18.75 31.52
C PRO A 424 -18.01 -18.53 32.74
N ASP A 425 -16.94 -19.32 32.90
CA ASP A 425 -16.01 -19.20 34.04
C ASP A 425 -15.22 -17.90 34.07
N ALA A 426 -14.97 -17.32 32.89
CA ALA A 426 -14.25 -16.05 32.73
C ALA A 426 -15.15 -14.83 32.99
N PHE A 427 -16.48 -15.02 32.97
CA PHE A 427 -17.48 -13.96 33.14
C PHE A 427 -18.46 -14.23 34.29
N ASN A 428 -18.12 -15.13 35.23
CA ASN A 428 -19.01 -15.49 36.34
C ASN A 428 -18.97 -14.53 37.55
N SER A 429 -18.16 -13.47 37.51
CA SER A 429 -18.10 -12.43 38.53
C SER A 429 -17.60 -11.12 37.93
N VAL A 430 -17.89 -10.01 38.62
CA VAL A 430 -17.47 -8.66 38.19
C VAL A 430 -15.96 -8.56 37.97
N ASP A 431 -15.15 -9.11 38.87
CA ASP A 431 -13.70 -9.00 38.79
C ASP A 431 -13.14 -9.83 37.63
N LYS A 432 -13.59 -11.08 37.47
CA LYS A 432 -13.18 -11.91 36.33
C LYS A 432 -13.64 -11.34 34.99
N SER A 433 -14.84 -10.76 34.91
CA SER A 433 -15.29 -10.09 33.69
C SER A 433 -14.37 -8.92 33.33
N LYS A 434 -13.97 -8.09 34.30
CA LYS A 434 -13.03 -7.00 34.07
C LYS A 434 -11.65 -7.49 33.64
N GLU A 435 -11.13 -8.52 34.30
CA GLU A 435 -9.85 -9.15 33.93
C GLU A 435 -9.90 -9.70 32.50
N SER A 436 -10.98 -10.40 32.14
CA SER A 436 -11.19 -10.97 30.81
C SER A 436 -11.33 -9.92 29.72
N LEU A 437 -12.07 -8.84 29.98
CA LEU A 437 -12.19 -7.71 29.05
C LEU A 437 -10.84 -7.00 28.87
N LEU A 438 -10.09 -6.79 29.96
CA LEU A 438 -8.76 -6.20 29.89
C LEU A 438 -7.79 -7.08 29.11
N LEU A 439 -7.81 -8.40 29.35
CA LEU A 439 -7.01 -9.39 28.63
C LEU A 439 -7.27 -9.35 27.12
N LEU A 440 -8.55 -9.41 26.70
CA LEU A 440 -8.93 -9.38 25.30
C LEU A 440 -8.66 -8.03 24.63
N SER A 441 -8.68 -6.94 25.40
CA SER A 441 -8.38 -5.62 24.86
C SER A 441 -6.93 -5.49 24.41
N ASN A 442 -6.00 -5.98 25.24
CA ASN A 442 -4.55 -5.98 25.03
C ASN A 442 -3.94 -4.63 24.60
N MET A 443 -4.57 -3.49 24.97
CA MET A 443 -4.08 -2.15 24.60
C MET A 443 -2.70 -1.84 25.20
N GLY A 444 -2.39 -2.46 26.34
CA GLY A 444 -1.08 -2.32 26.99
C GLY A 444 0.09 -2.79 26.12
N THR A 445 -0.13 -3.78 25.24
CA THR A 445 0.93 -4.24 24.32
C THR A 445 1.24 -3.17 23.27
N ILE A 446 0.22 -2.51 22.69
CA ILE A 446 0.43 -1.42 21.73
C ILE A 446 1.13 -0.24 22.40
N LYS A 447 0.67 0.18 23.59
CA LYS A 447 1.30 1.28 24.35
C LYS A 447 2.78 0.98 24.61
N LYS A 448 3.13 -0.24 25.03
CA LYS A 448 4.52 -0.67 25.24
C LYS A 448 5.37 -0.63 23.96
N GLN A 449 4.81 -0.99 22.80
CA GLN A 449 5.55 -0.91 21.53
C GLN A 449 5.82 0.55 21.14
N ILE A 450 4.84 1.43 21.32
CA ILE A 450 5.00 2.87 21.10
C ILE A 450 6.09 3.43 22.03
N GLU A 451 6.00 3.18 23.34
CA GLU A 451 7.00 3.63 24.34
C GLU A 451 8.41 3.07 24.06
N ALA A 452 8.51 1.81 23.62
CA ALA A 452 9.79 1.20 23.26
C ALA A 452 10.42 1.91 22.06
N TYR A 453 9.60 2.28 21.08
CA TYR A 453 10.08 2.98 19.89
C TYR A 453 10.37 4.46 20.16
N GLU A 454 9.61 5.13 21.04
CA GLU A 454 9.91 6.48 21.53
C GLU A 454 11.32 6.54 22.15
N LYS A 455 11.71 5.53 22.94
CA LYS A 455 13.08 5.43 23.51
C LYS A 455 14.15 5.21 22.45
N LEU A 456 13.80 4.59 21.33
CA LEU A 456 14.69 4.37 20.19
C LEU A 456 14.69 5.55 19.21
N SER A 457 13.81 6.55 19.42
CA SER A 457 13.59 7.63 18.46
C SER A 457 14.86 8.45 18.16
N GLY A 458 15.73 8.62 19.15
CA GLY A 458 17.06 9.26 18.99
C GLY A 458 18.03 8.49 18.08
N ASN A 459 17.77 7.20 17.82
CA ASN A 459 18.56 6.35 16.93
C ASN A 459 17.90 6.13 15.57
N ILE A 460 16.69 6.68 15.32
CA ILE A 460 15.99 6.51 14.02
C ILE A 460 16.86 7.00 12.88
N GLU A 461 17.54 8.12 13.04
CA GLU A 461 18.41 8.65 12.00
C GLU A 461 19.60 7.71 11.72
N ILE A 462 20.19 7.11 12.76
CA ILE A 462 21.30 6.17 12.62
C ILE A 462 20.83 4.92 11.87
N GLY A 463 19.73 4.32 12.33
CA GLY A 463 19.12 3.17 11.65
C GLY A 463 18.74 3.49 10.20
N PHE A 464 18.22 4.71 9.95
CA PHE A 464 17.93 5.22 8.62
C PHE A 464 19.15 5.20 7.72
N ARG A 465 20.25 5.82 8.19
CA ARG A 465 21.50 5.89 7.44
C ARG A 465 22.06 4.51 7.12
N ASP A 466 22.02 3.57 8.07
CA ASP A 466 22.59 2.24 7.90
C ASP A 466 21.80 1.40 6.88
N ALA A 467 20.47 1.36 6.97
CA ALA A 467 19.68 0.60 5.99
C ALA A 467 19.70 1.24 4.60
N TYR A 468 19.75 2.58 4.53
CA TYR A 468 19.89 3.29 3.26
C TYR A 468 21.28 3.04 2.63
N GLU A 469 22.33 2.92 3.44
CA GLU A 469 23.67 2.54 2.97
C GLU A 469 23.67 1.11 2.40
N GLU A 470 23.06 0.14 3.08
CA GLU A 470 22.86 -1.22 2.54
C GLU A 470 22.06 -1.21 1.24
N PHE A 471 21.01 -0.40 1.17
CA PHE A 471 20.19 -0.22 -0.03
C PHE A 471 21.02 0.30 -1.21
N ILE A 472 21.81 1.38 -1.02
CA ILE A 472 22.71 1.90 -2.07
C ILE A 472 23.67 0.81 -2.53
N LEU A 473 24.31 0.09 -1.60
CA LEU A 473 25.27 -0.96 -1.93
C LEU A 473 24.62 -2.07 -2.77
N HIS A 474 23.43 -2.50 -2.39
CA HIS A 474 22.67 -3.51 -3.11
C HIS A 474 22.22 -3.01 -4.49
N PHE A 475 21.78 -1.75 -4.59
CA PHE A 475 21.42 -1.11 -5.85
C PHE A 475 22.61 -1.07 -6.82
N ILE A 476 23.77 -0.62 -6.35
CA ILE A 476 25.00 -0.56 -7.16
C ILE A 476 25.41 -1.97 -7.60
N LYS A 477 25.39 -2.94 -6.69
CA LYS A 477 25.74 -4.33 -6.98
C LYS A 477 24.82 -4.93 -8.05
N ASN A 478 23.51 -4.81 -7.88
CA ASN A 478 22.54 -5.33 -8.84
C ASN A 478 22.63 -4.64 -10.20
N THR A 479 22.86 -3.33 -10.22
CA THR A 479 23.05 -2.58 -11.46
C THR A 479 24.30 -3.06 -12.19
N ARG A 480 25.41 -3.26 -11.46
CA ARG A 480 26.65 -3.82 -12.00
C ARG A 480 26.44 -5.22 -12.55
N ASP A 481 25.78 -6.10 -11.80
CA ASP A 481 25.55 -7.49 -12.19
C ASP A 481 24.64 -7.57 -13.42
N GLY A 482 23.56 -6.78 -13.48
CA GLY A 482 22.67 -6.69 -14.64
C GLY A 482 23.35 -6.10 -15.88
N LEU A 483 24.22 -5.09 -15.71
CA LEU A 483 25.05 -4.56 -16.79
C LEU A 483 26.04 -5.62 -17.31
N ASN A 484 26.71 -6.35 -16.41
CA ASN A 484 27.64 -7.42 -16.77
C ASN A 484 26.93 -8.55 -17.52
N GLU A 485 25.74 -8.95 -17.09
CA GLU A 485 24.95 -9.98 -17.78
C GLU A 485 24.56 -9.51 -19.18
N THR A 486 24.10 -8.26 -19.31
CA THR A 486 23.75 -7.64 -20.59
C THR A 486 24.96 -7.57 -21.53
N LEU A 487 26.11 -7.12 -21.02
CA LEU A 487 27.36 -7.05 -21.78
C LEU A 487 27.81 -8.45 -22.22
N THR A 488 27.73 -9.43 -21.33
CA THR A 488 28.08 -10.83 -21.62
C THR A 488 27.18 -11.41 -22.72
N LYS A 489 25.87 -11.14 -22.66
CA LYS A 489 24.93 -11.54 -23.72
C LYS A 489 25.29 -10.86 -25.04
N ALA A 490 25.52 -9.55 -25.04
CA ALA A 490 25.88 -8.80 -26.24
C ALA A 490 27.19 -9.29 -26.86
N ILE A 491 28.23 -9.56 -26.05
CA ILE A 491 29.49 -10.14 -26.51
C ILE A 491 29.24 -11.52 -27.12
N ARG A 492 28.49 -12.41 -26.46
CA ARG A 492 28.18 -13.74 -27.02
C ARG A 492 27.43 -13.65 -28.35
N THR A 493 26.45 -12.75 -28.46
CA THR A 493 25.70 -12.55 -29.70
C THR A 493 26.56 -11.96 -30.82
N ALA A 494 27.41 -10.98 -30.50
CA ALA A 494 28.37 -10.42 -31.44
C ALA A 494 29.36 -11.50 -31.91
N SER A 495 29.95 -12.27 -30.97
CA SER A 495 30.86 -13.38 -31.28
C SER A 495 30.21 -14.48 -32.12
N ALA A 496 28.92 -14.79 -31.89
CA ALA A 496 28.17 -15.74 -32.73
C ALA A 496 27.89 -15.18 -34.13
N GLY A 497 27.76 -13.86 -34.28
CA GLY A 497 27.58 -13.17 -35.57
C GLY A 497 28.88 -12.93 -36.35
N THR A 498 30.04 -12.94 -35.68
CA THR A 498 31.37 -12.67 -36.26
C THR A 498 32.19 -13.92 -36.56
N GLN A 499 31.57 -15.09 -36.78
CA GLN A 499 32.30 -16.31 -37.20
C GLN A 499 33.07 -16.16 -38.54
N ASN A 500 32.97 -15.02 -39.24
CA ASN A 500 33.73 -14.70 -40.46
C ASN A 500 34.84 -13.64 -40.28
N GLU A 501 35.12 -13.14 -39.06
CA GLU A 501 36.16 -12.13 -38.82
C GLU A 501 37.14 -12.48 -37.67
N GLU A 502 37.29 -13.76 -37.33
CA GLU A 502 38.38 -14.18 -36.46
C GLU A 502 39.71 -14.05 -37.22
N LYS A 503 40.59 -13.17 -36.74
CA LYS A 503 42.00 -13.16 -37.15
C LYS A 503 42.85 -13.75 -36.04
N GLU A 504 43.57 -14.82 -36.37
CA GLU A 504 44.67 -15.30 -35.55
C GLU A 504 45.86 -14.34 -35.73
N GLU A 505 46.21 -13.62 -34.67
CA GLU A 505 47.46 -12.88 -34.64
C GLU A 505 48.57 -13.82 -34.14
N ARG A 506 49.60 -13.98 -34.97
CA ARG A 506 50.84 -14.66 -34.62
C ARG A 506 51.81 -13.63 -34.06
N TYR A 507 52.29 -13.83 -32.85
CA TYR A 507 53.34 -13.02 -32.26
C TYR A 507 54.43 -13.92 -31.69
N THR A 508 55.64 -13.40 -31.66
CA THR A 508 56.79 -14.11 -31.12
C THR A 508 56.93 -13.76 -29.64
N GLU A 509 56.91 -14.78 -28.78
CA GLU A 509 57.07 -14.64 -27.34
C GLU A 509 58.49 -15.07 -26.95
N ARG A 510 59.16 -14.24 -26.14
CA ARG A 510 60.50 -14.53 -25.63
C ARG A 510 60.40 -15.40 -24.39
N VAL A 511 60.88 -16.63 -24.48
CA VAL A 511 60.89 -17.58 -23.36
C VAL A 511 62.31 -17.78 -22.87
N LYS A 512 62.51 -17.87 -21.56
CA LYS A 512 63.86 -18.01 -20.99
C LYS A 512 64.44 -19.40 -21.32
N GLN A 513 65.67 -19.46 -21.83
CA GLN A 513 66.41 -20.72 -21.90
C GLN A 513 66.62 -21.27 -20.49
N GLU A 514 66.18 -22.50 -20.24
CA GLU A 514 66.31 -23.16 -18.94
C GLU A 514 67.69 -23.82 -18.77
N GLY A 515 68.15 -23.92 -17.51
CA GLY A 515 69.45 -24.48 -17.14
C GLY A 515 70.52 -23.44 -16.82
N LEU A 516 71.58 -23.88 -16.15
CA LEU A 516 72.64 -23.03 -15.57
C LEU A 516 73.29 -22.09 -16.59
N PHE A 517 73.47 -22.58 -17.83
CA PHE A 517 74.10 -21.83 -18.92
C PHE A 517 73.21 -20.70 -19.47
N GLY A 518 71.89 -20.89 -19.52
CA GLY A 518 70.93 -19.84 -19.91
C GLY A 518 70.84 -18.73 -18.87
N SER A 519 70.94 -19.09 -17.59
CA SER A 519 71.01 -18.10 -16.49
C SER A 519 72.33 -17.31 -16.47
N PHE A 520 73.45 -17.99 -16.73
CA PHE A 520 74.77 -17.36 -16.81
C PHE A 520 74.85 -16.31 -17.93
N LYS A 521 74.31 -16.63 -19.13
CA LYS A 521 74.28 -15.69 -20.26
C LYS A 521 73.49 -14.42 -19.96
N ARG A 522 72.32 -14.53 -19.31
CA ARG A 522 71.49 -13.36 -18.95
C ARG A 522 72.16 -12.42 -17.93
N ASN A 523 72.97 -12.97 -17.02
CA ASN A 523 73.64 -12.16 -16.00
C ASN A 523 75.00 -11.59 -16.44
N PHE A 524 75.72 -12.26 -17.34
CA PHE A 524 77.10 -11.89 -17.69
C PHE A 524 77.25 -11.19 -19.05
N LEU A 525 76.31 -11.39 -19.97
CA LEU A 525 76.27 -10.75 -21.29
C LEU A 525 75.09 -9.77 -21.39
N TRP A 526 74.88 -8.97 -20.34
CA TRP A 526 73.75 -8.04 -20.22
C TRP A 526 73.67 -6.95 -21.32
N TRP A 527 74.76 -6.76 -22.08
CA TRP A 527 74.87 -5.82 -23.19
C TRP A 527 74.56 -6.44 -24.56
N ALA A 528 74.29 -7.75 -24.63
CA ALA A 528 73.89 -8.45 -25.85
C ALA A 528 72.44 -8.93 -25.71
N ASP A 529 71.52 -8.23 -26.40
CA ASP A 529 70.07 -8.31 -26.17
C ASP A 529 69.43 -9.70 -26.41
N ASP A 530 70.11 -10.61 -27.10
CA ASP A 530 69.59 -11.94 -27.47
C ASP A 530 70.19 -13.10 -26.65
N ALA A 531 71.04 -12.81 -25.65
CA ALA A 531 71.73 -13.85 -24.89
C ALA A 531 70.87 -14.47 -23.78
N GLY A 532 70.35 -15.68 -24.01
CA GLY A 532 69.72 -16.54 -22.98
C GLY A 532 68.19 -16.60 -23.00
N TYR A 533 67.57 -16.25 -24.13
CA TYR A 533 66.15 -16.38 -24.43
C TYR A 533 65.96 -17.12 -25.77
N ASP A 534 64.95 -17.97 -25.85
CA ASP A 534 64.45 -18.56 -27.09
C ASP A 534 63.22 -17.80 -27.55
N GLU A 535 63.06 -17.64 -28.86
CA GLU A 535 61.87 -17.04 -29.46
C GLU A 535 60.90 -18.15 -29.88
N VAL A 536 59.70 -18.14 -29.29
CA VAL A 536 58.65 -19.14 -29.55
C VAL A 536 57.45 -18.45 -30.21
N MET A 537 56.95 -19.01 -31.30
CA MET A 537 55.79 -18.48 -32.01
C MET A 537 54.48 -18.90 -31.32
N SER A 538 53.68 -17.93 -30.90
CA SER A 538 52.38 -18.13 -30.23
C SER A 538 51.24 -17.49 -31.03
N THR A 539 50.04 -18.09 -30.97
CA THR A 539 48.81 -17.56 -31.59
C THR A 539 47.80 -17.14 -30.54
N ARG A 540 47.11 -16.01 -30.76
CA ARG A 540 45.94 -15.62 -29.98
C ARG A 540 44.81 -15.16 -30.88
N THR A 541 43.59 -15.61 -30.57
CA THR A 541 42.37 -15.17 -31.25
C THR A 541 41.97 -13.78 -30.74
N VAL A 542 41.88 -12.80 -31.63
CA VAL A 542 41.51 -11.41 -31.29
C VAL A 542 40.18 -11.06 -31.96
N VAL A 543 39.14 -10.82 -31.15
CA VAL A 543 37.87 -10.24 -31.62
C VAL A 543 38.03 -8.72 -31.61
N LYS A 544 37.87 -8.05 -32.76
CA LYS A 544 38.01 -6.59 -32.83
C LYS A 544 36.96 -5.92 -31.95
N ALA A 545 37.40 -5.09 -31.00
CA ALA A 545 36.54 -4.28 -30.14
C ALA A 545 35.52 -3.42 -30.92
N GLY A 546 35.86 -3.03 -32.16
CA GLY A 546 34.96 -2.31 -33.07
C GLY A 546 33.68 -3.08 -33.41
N ALA A 547 33.74 -4.39 -33.62
CA ALA A 547 32.55 -5.20 -33.96
C ALA A 547 31.56 -5.27 -32.79
N VAL A 548 32.06 -5.28 -31.54
CA VAL A 548 31.23 -5.25 -30.33
C VAL A 548 30.59 -3.88 -30.14
N VAL A 549 31.35 -2.79 -30.38
CA VAL A 549 30.83 -1.41 -30.30
C VAL A 549 29.79 -1.14 -31.38
N ASP A 550 30.03 -1.59 -32.61
CA ASP A 550 29.09 -1.43 -33.73
C ASP A 550 27.80 -2.23 -33.52
N PHE A 551 27.90 -3.45 -32.97
CA PHE A 551 26.73 -4.23 -32.56
C PHE A 551 25.91 -3.52 -31.46
N LEU A 552 26.57 -3.05 -30.39
CA LEU A 552 25.88 -2.33 -29.30
C LEU A 552 25.19 -1.05 -29.79
N ASN A 553 25.85 -0.29 -30.67
CA ASN A 553 25.26 0.89 -31.31
C ASN A 553 24.07 0.52 -32.21
N HIS A 554 24.14 -0.58 -32.96
CA HIS A 554 23.05 -1.05 -33.82
C HIS A 554 21.85 -1.58 -33.03
N SER A 555 22.08 -2.37 -31.98
CA SER A 555 21.03 -2.91 -31.10
C SER A 555 20.34 -1.81 -30.27
N SER A 556 21.04 -0.75 -29.88
CA SER A 556 20.44 0.39 -29.16
C SER A 556 19.40 1.17 -29.98
N ARG A 557 19.38 1.00 -31.31
CA ARG A 557 18.48 1.70 -32.25
C ARG A 557 17.33 0.84 -32.76
N ASN A 558 17.24 -0.43 -32.38
CA ASN A 558 16.29 -1.38 -32.98
C ASN A 558 15.54 -2.20 -31.90
N PRO A 559 14.24 -1.97 -31.68
CA PRO A 559 13.48 -2.54 -30.55
C PRO A 559 13.22 -4.06 -30.65
N LYS A 560 13.72 -4.74 -31.68
CA LYS A 560 13.61 -6.20 -31.83
C LYS A 560 14.75 -7.00 -31.16
N TYR A 561 15.78 -6.32 -30.66
CA TYR A 561 16.95 -6.95 -30.02
C TYR A 561 17.14 -6.53 -28.55
N LEU A 562 16.16 -5.80 -27.99
CA LEU A 562 15.90 -5.60 -26.57
C LEU A 562 14.77 -6.54 -26.14
#